data_AF-A0A645D6S3-F1
#
_entry.id   AF-A0A645D6S3-F1
#
_cell.length_a   1.000
_cell.length_b   1.000
_cell.length_c   1.000
_cell.angle_alpha   90.00
_cell.angle_beta   90.00
_cell.angle_gamma   90.00
#
_symmetry.space_group_name_H-M   'P 1'
#
loop_
_entity.id
_entity.type
_entity.pdbx_description
1 polymer ?
#
loop_
_entity_poly.entity_id
_entity_poly.type
_entity_poly.pdbx_seq_one_letter_code
_entity_poly.pdbx_strand_id
1 'polypeptide(L)'
;MVFDAYREDDSVAIEVVDRFKKYLAMGLANIVNFIDPQVISIGGGVSNASDIMLNGLTDKVKKHLPFKDGNIGDIVIAEFKNDAGILGASAL
;
A
#
# COMPACT_ATOMS: atom_id res chain seq x y z
N MET A 1 -4.31 11.76 -12.37
CA MET A 1 -5.57 12.50 -12.22
C MET A 1 -5.89 12.72 -10.73
N VAL A 2 -6.24 11.69 -9.93
CA VAL A 2 -6.51 11.88 -8.48
C VAL A 2 -5.24 12.18 -7.67
N PHE A 3 -4.17 11.41 -7.89
CA PHE A 3 -2.89 11.64 -7.20
C PHE A 3 -2.19 12.94 -7.60
N ASP A 4 -2.48 13.47 -8.79
CA ASP A 4 -1.93 14.76 -9.22
C ASP A 4 -2.66 15.90 -8.52
N ALA A 5 -4.00 15.84 -8.46
CA ALA A 5 -4.81 16.77 -7.66
C ALA A 5 -4.44 16.73 -6.16
N TYR A 6 -4.10 15.54 -5.62
CA TYR A 6 -3.57 15.42 -4.26
C TYR A 6 -2.28 16.23 -4.05
N ARG A 7 -1.40 16.29 -5.06
CA ARG A 7 -0.16 17.09 -5.01
C ARG A 7 -0.42 18.58 -5.15
N GLU A 8 -1.59 18.97 -5.66
CA GLU A 8 -2.05 20.35 -5.77
C GLU A 8 -2.89 20.79 -4.55
N ASP A 9 -2.87 20.02 -3.46
CA ASP A 9 -3.61 20.26 -2.22
C ASP A 9 -5.14 20.35 -2.41
N ASP A 10 -5.68 19.68 -3.43
CA ASP A 10 -7.13 19.58 -3.62
C ASP A 10 -7.77 18.79 -2.47
N SER A 11 -8.75 19.41 -1.80
CA SER A 11 -9.37 18.87 -0.58
C SER A 11 -10.12 17.56 -0.82
N VAL A 12 -10.75 17.42 -1.99
CA VAL A 12 -11.48 16.20 -2.37
C VAL A 12 -10.51 15.07 -2.66
N ALA A 13 -9.41 15.35 -3.37
CA ALA A 13 -8.36 14.39 -3.63
C ALA A 13 -7.70 13.90 -2.34
N ILE A 14 -7.46 14.80 -1.38
CA ILE A 14 -6.96 14.46 -0.05
C ILE A 14 -7.91 13.48 0.65
N GLU A 15 -9.21 13.79 0.70
CA GLU A 15 -10.21 12.91 1.34
C GLU A 15 -10.25 11.52 0.67
N VAL A 16 -10.22 11.48 -0.66
CA VAL A 16 -10.23 10.24 -1.44
C VAL A 16 -8.98 9.41 -1.16
N VAL A 17 -7.79 10.02 -1.15
CA VAL A 17 -6.53 9.34 -0.87
C VAL A 17 -6.49 8.83 0.59
N ASP A 18 -6.99 9.61 1.54
CA ASP A 18 -7.02 9.19 2.94
C ASP A 18 -7.97 8.01 3.17
N ARG A 19 -9.14 8.04 2.53
CA ARG A 19 -10.09 6.94 2.52
C ARG A 19 -9.48 5.70 1.86
N PHE A 20 -8.78 5.85 0.74
CA PHE A 20 -8.06 4.76 0.08
C PHE A 20 -7.01 4.14 1.02
N LYS A 21 -6.15 4.95 1.64
CA LYS A 21 -5.14 4.49 2.60
C LYS A 21 -5.75 3.79 3.81
N LYS A 22 -6.90 4.25 4.31
CA LYS A 22 -7.61 3.61 5.43
C LYS A 22 -7.99 2.16 5.10
N TYR A 23 -8.65 1.94 3.96
CA TYR A 23 -9.07 0.59 3.57
C TYR A 23 -7.88 -0.29 3.19
N LEU A 24 -6.86 0.27 2.53
CA LEU A 24 -5.62 -0.44 2.26
C LEU A 24 -4.96 -0.91 3.56
N ALA A 25 -4.84 -0.02 4.55
CA ALA A 25 -4.24 -0.34 5.84
C ALA A 25 -4.98 -1.45 6.59
N MET A 26 -6.32 -1.44 6.55
CA MET A 26 -7.14 -2.51 7.12
C MET A 26 -6.89 -3.87 6.43
N GLY A 27 -6.82 -3.88 5.10
CA GLY A 27 -6.53 -5.10 4.34
C GLY A 27 -5.14 -5.65 4.64
N LEU A 28 -4.13 -4.79 4.69
CA LEU A 28 -2.77 -5.15 5.04
C LEU A 28 -2.67 -5.68 6.48
N ALA A 29 -3.35 -5.05 7.44
CA ALA A 29 -3.39 -5.53 8.82
C ALA A 29 -3.96 -6.95 8.93
N ASN A 30 -4.97 -7.28 8.12
CA ASN A 30 -5.50 -8.64 8.06
C ASN A 30 -4.46 -9.64 7.52
N ILE A 31 -3.72 -9.27 6.48
CA ILE A 31 -2.64 -10.12 5.92
C ILE A 31 -1.54 -10.33 6.96
N VAL A 32 -1.08 -9.26 7.62
CA VAL A 32 -0.06 -9.31 8.67
C VAL A 32 -0.49 -10.24 9.80
N ASN A 33 -1.72 -10.09 10.30
CA ASN A 33 -2.26 -10.96 11.36
C ASN A 33 -2.41 -12.42 10.93
N PHE A 34 -2.59 -12.69 9.63
CA PHE A 34 -2.88 -14.03 9.14
C PHE A 34 -1.62 -14.84 8.83
N ILE A 35 -0.58 -14.23 8.26
CA ILE A 35 0.61 -14.96 7.77
C ILE A 35 1.96 -14.39 8.24
N ASP A 36 1.97 -13.28 9.00
CA ASP A 36 3.19 -12.64 9.50
C ASP A 36 4.32 -12.53 8.45
N PRO A 37 4.07 -11.82 7.33
CA PRO A 37 5.00 -11.81 6.21
C PRO A 37 6.22 -10.92 6.52
N GLN A 38 7.40 -11.35 6.07
CA GLN A 38 8.59 -10.50 6.14
C GLN A 38 8.54 -9.31 5.17
N VAL A 39 7.87 -9.48 4.02
CA VAL A 39 7.73 -8.46 2.98
C VAL A 39 6.33 -8.50 2.39
N ILE A 40 5.76 -7.31 2.17
CA ILE A 40 4.50 -7.10 1.45
C ILE A 40 4.80 -6.22 0.23
N SER A 41 4.76 -6.82 -0.96
CA SER A 41 4.98 -6.13 -2.22
C SER A 41 3.67 -5.60 -2.82
N ILE A 42 3.58 -4.30 -3.08
CA ILE A 42 2.42 -3.64 -3.70
C ILE A 42 2.71 -3.34 -5.18
N GLY A 43 1.99 -4.02 -6.07
CA GLY A 43 2.10 -3.85 -7.53
C GLY A 43 0.91 -3.16 -8.17
N GLY A 44 0.83 -3.25 -9.50
CA GLY A 44 -0.25 -2.69 -10.33
C GLY A 44 -0.17 -1.18 -10.55
N GLY A 45 -1.13 -0.61 -11.29
CA GLY A 45 -1.06 0.78 -11.74
C GLY A 45 -1.05 1.84 -10.63
N VAL A 46 -1.54 1.49 -9.44
CA VAL A 46 -1.52 2.38 -8.25
C VAL A 46 -0.12 2.57 -7.67
N SER A 47 0.80 1.63 -7.93
CA SER A 47 2.20 1.72 -7.49
C SER A 47 2.97 2.91 -8.07
N ASN A 48 2.44 3.55 -9.12
CA ASN A 48 3.02 4.76 -9.71
C ASN A 48 2.92 6.00 -8.81
N ALA A 49 2.05 5.98 -7.80
CA ALA A 49 1.93 7.04 -6.79
C ALA A 49 2.49 6.57 -5.43
N SER A 50 3.63 5.86 -5.46
CA SER A 50 4.23 5.24 -4.28
C SER A 50 4.65 6.25 -3.21
N ASP A 51 5.12 7.42 -3.62
CA ASP A 51 5.45 8.56 -2.76
C ASP A 51 4.27 8.95 -1.87
N ILE A 52 3.08 9.04 -2.46
CA ILE A 52 1.85 9.37 -1.74
C ILE A 52 1.39 8.15 -0.96
N MET A 53 1.31 6.98 -1.59
CA MET A 53 0.68 5.79 -1.02
C MET A 53 1.44 5.25 0.20
N LEU A 54 2.76 5.11 0.11
CA LEU A 54 3.58 4.54 1.18
C LEU A 54 3.73 5.49 2.37
N ASN A 55 3.63 6.80 2.15
CA ASN A 55 3.75 7.78 3.21
C ASN A 55 2.69 7.56 4.30
N GLY A 56 3.17 7.25 5.51
CA GLY A 56 2.35 6.98 6.70
C GLY A 56 1.52 5.70 6.62
N LEU A 57 1.72 4.84 5.61
CA LEU A 57 0.93 3.62 5.45
C LEU A 57 1.22 2.63 6.58
N THR A 58 2.50 2.41 6.90
CA THR A 58 2.94 1.53 8.00
C THR A 58 2.27 1.90 9.32
N ASP A 59 2.23 3.20 9.66
CA ASP A 59 1.58 3.68 10.89
C ASP A 59 0.07 3.47 10.87
N LYS A 60 -0.58 3.64 9.70
CA LYS A 60 -2.00 3.34 9.55
C LYS A 60 -2.27 1.84 9.70
N VAL A 61 -1.41 0.96 9.17
CA VAL A 61 -1.54 -0.50 9.34
C VAL A 61 -1.44 -0.89 10.81
N LYS A 62 -0.41 -0.38 11.52
CA LYS A 62 -0.20 -0.66 12.95
C LYS A 62 -1.39 -0.28 13.83
N LYS A 63 -2.16 0.76 13.47
CA LYS A 63 -3.38 1.15 14.19
C LYS A 63 -4.49 0.09 14.14
N HIS A 64 -4.45 -0.81 13.17
CA HIS A 64 -5.42 -1.89 13.00
C HIS A 64 -4.91 -3.24 13.54
N LEU A 65 -3.70 -3.29 14.11
CA LEU A 65 -3.15 -4.49 14.73
C LEU A 65 -3.42 -4.51 16.25
N PRO A 66 -3.60 -5.70 16.84
CA PRO A 66 -3.72 -5.85 18.29
C PRO A 66 -2.42 -5.44 19.01
N PHE A 67 -1.25 -5.73 18.41
CA PHE A 67 0.07 -5.35 18.92
C PHE A 67 0.68 -4.26 18.04
N LYS A 68 0.73 -3.02 18.55
CA LYS A 68 1.14 -1.85 17.76
C LYS A 68 2.66 -1.71 17.59
N ASP A 69 3.43 -2.30 18.51
CA ASP A 69 4.89 -2.23 18.51
C ASP A 69 5.55 -3.38 17.73
N GLY A 70 4.75 -4.29 17.17
CA GLY A 70 5.24 -5.38 16.34
C GLY A 70 5.88 -4.89 15.04
N ASN A 71 6.89 -5.63 14.57
CA ASN A 71 7.33 -5.54 13.19
C ASN A 71 6.22 -6.13 12.30
N ILE A 72 5.88 -5.46 11.21
CA ILE A 72 4.78 -5.85 10.31
C ILE A 72 5.29 -6.30 8.92
N GLY A 73 6.61 -6.48 8.80
CA GLY A 73 7.29 -6.67 7.53
C GLY A 73 7.48 -5.38 6.74
N ASP A 74 8.34 -5.44 5.73
CA ASP A 74 8.60 -4.30 4.85
C ASP A 74 7.50 -4.17 3.80
N ILE A 75 6.87 -2.99 3.74
CA ILE A 75 5.90 -2.66 2.69
C ILE A 75 6.66 -1.98 1.55
N VAL A 76 6.76 -2.67 0.41
CA VAL A 76 7.58 -2.25 -0.73
C VAL A 76 6.74 -2.12 -2.00
N ILE A 77 7.28 -1.42 -3.00
CA ILE A 77 6.70 -1.41 -4.35
C ILE A 77 7.26 -2.57 -5.15
N ALA A 78 6.40 -3.25 -5.91
CA ALA A 78 6.81 -4.29 -6.82
C ALA A 78 7.77 -3.74 -7.89
N GLU A 79 8.95 -4.36 -8.01
CA GLU A 79 10.01 -3.95 -8.94
C GLU A 79 9.51 -3.92 -10.39
N PHE A 80 8.81 -4.96 -10.82
CA PHE A 80 8.30 -5.10 -12.18
C PHE A 80 6.95 -4.41 -12.41
N LYS A 81 6.41 -3.67 -11.43
CA LYS A 81 5.16 -2.87 -11.54
C LYS A 81 4.03 -3.57 -12.31
N ASN A 82 3.70 -3.07 -13.51
CA ASN A 82 2.64 -3.60 -14.37
C ASN A 82 3.06 -4.87 -15.12
N ASP A 83 4.35 -5.09 -15.32
CA ASP A 83 4.90 -6.24 -16.03
C ASP A 83 5.03 -7.46 -15.12
N ALA A 84 4.87 -7.31 -13.81
CA ALA A 84 4.93 -8.40 -12.84
C ALA A 84 3.97 -9.56 -13.20
N GLY A 85 2.79 -9.24 -13.73
CA GLY A 85 1.80 -10.25 -14.13
C GLY A 85 2.23 -11.07 -15.35
N ILE A 86 2.71 -10.41 -16.42
CA ILE A 86 3.11 -11.11 -17.64
C ILE A 86 4.41 -11.89 -17.44
N LEU A 87 5.37 -11.35 -16.68
CA LEU A 87 6.60 -12.05 -16.33
C LEU A 87 6.30 -13.28 -15.47
N GLY A 88 5.42 -13.14 -14.46
CA GLY A 88 4.98 -14.26 -13.64
C GLY A 88 4.31 -15.36 -14.46
N ALA A 89 3.41 -14.99 -15.38
CA ALA A 89 2.74 -15.94 -16.27
C ALA A 89 3.71 -16.66 -17.22
N SER A 90 4.79 -16.00 -17.65
CA SER A 90 5.81 -16.61 -18.51
C SER A 90 6.74 -17.59 -17.78
N ALA A 91 6.85 -17.47 -16.45
CA ALA A 91 7.75 -18.27 -15.63
C ALA A 91 7.07 -19.52 -15.01
N LEU A 92 5.74 -19.60 -15.08
CA LEU A 92 4.91 -20.73 -14.62
C LEU A 92 4.68 -21.74 -15.73
#